data_AF-F3FF81-F1
#
_entry.id   AF-F3FF81-F1
#
_cell.length_a   1.000
_cell.length_b   1.000
_cell.length_c   1.000
_cell.angle_alpha   90.00
_cell.angle_beta   90.00
_cell.angle_gamma   90.00
#
_symmetry.space_group_name_H-M   'P 1'
#
loop_
_entity.id
_entity.type
_entity.pdbx_description
1 polymer ?
#
loop_
_entity_poly.entity_id
_entity_poly.type
_entity_poly.pdbx_seq_one_letter_code
_entity_poly.pdbx_strand_id
1 'polypeptide(L)' 'MKPYPIKFVSIVIPVYNERQSLPELLRRTEAACEQLEHRFEIVLVDDGSR' A
#
# COMPACT_ATOMS: atom_id res chain seq x y z
N MET A 1 4.46 -14.03 25.07
CA MET A 1 4.00 -12.74 24.51
C MET A 1 2.89 -13.05 23.53
N LYS A 2 1.62 -12.69 23.83
CA LYS A 2 0.54 -12.87 22.84
C LYS A 2 0.70 -11.77 21.79
N PRO A 3 0.75 -12.07 20.49
CA PRO A 3 0.74 -11.03 19.47
C PRO A 3 -0.56 -10.24 19.62
N TYR A 4 -0.44 -8.91 19.69
CA TYR A 4 -1.61 -8.05 19.64
C TYR A 4 -2.25 -8.18 18.25
N PRO A 5 -3.58 -8.32 18.15
CA PRO A 5 -4.23 -8.41 16.85
C PRO A 5 -4.03 -7.09 16.10
N ILE A 6 -3.41 -7.16 14.92
CA ILE A 6 -3.31 -6.04 13.99
C ILE A 6 -4.72 -5.76 13.50
N LYS A 7 -5.25 -4.56 13.78
CA LYS A 7 -6.60 -4.16 13.34
C LYS A 7 -6.58 -3.37 12.03
N PHE A 8 -5.46 -2.74 11.71
CA PHE A 8 -5.34 -1.81 10.61
C PHE A 8 -3.90 -1.75 10.08
N VAL A 9 -3.73 -1.68 8.76
CA VAL A 9 -2.44 -1.60 8.09
C VAL A 9 -2.41 -0.36 7.18
N SER A 10 -1.41 0.51 7.38
CA SER A 10 -1.20 1.66 6.50
C SER A 10 -0.05 1.37 5.54
N ILE A 11 -0.33 1.31 4.23
CA ILE A 11 0.67 1.09 3.19
C ILE A 11 1.01 2.45 2.56
N VAL A 12 2.22 2.93 2.82
CA VAL A 12 2.73 4.19 2.24
C VAL A 12 3.65 3.87 1.08
N ILE A 13 3.32 4.34 -0.13
CA ILE A 13 4.09 4.09 -1.34
C ILE A 13 4.61 5.41 -1.91
N PRO A 14 5.94 5.64 -1.93
CA PRO A 14 6.51 6.77 -2.64
C PRO A 14 6.38 6.53 -4.15
N VAL A 15 5.89 7.54 -4.88
CA VAL A 15 5.64 7.49 -6.31
C VAL A 15 6.54 8.49 -7.01
N TYR A 16 7.43 8.00 -7.88
CA TYR A 16 8.27 8.83 -8.74
C TYR A 16 7.76 8.76 -10.18
N ASN A 17 6.93 9.72 -10.60
CA ASN A 17 6.50 10.01 -12.00
C ASN A 17 6.04 8.84 -12.93
N GLU A 18 5.98 7.60 -12.46
CA GLU A 18 5.67 6.37 -13.21
C GLU A 18 4.16 6.15 -13.35
N ARG A 19 3.46 7.14 -13.93
CA ARG A 19 1.99 7.14 -14.06
C ARG A 19 1.42 5.91 -14.77
N GLN A 20 2.21 5.25 -15.62
CA GLN A 20 1.79 4.03 -16.31
C GLN A 20 1.91 2.76 -15.46
N SER A 21 2.85 2.71 -14.51
CA SER A 21 3.06 1.54 -13.63
C SER A 21 2.15 1.56 -12.40
N LEU A 22 1.64 2.74 -12.03
CA LEU A 22 0.74 2.95 -10.88
C LEU A 22 -0.50 2.06 -10.84
N PRO A 23 -1.27 1.88 -11.94
CA PRO A 23 -2.46 1.03 -11.91
C PRO A 23 -2.13 -0.43 -11.62
N GLU A 24 -1.01 -0.94 -12.14
CA GLU A 24 -0.57 -2.31 -11.89
C GLU A 24 -0.06 -2.50 -10.46
N LEU A 25 0.72 -1.52 -9.96
CA LEU A 25 1.18 -1.47 -8.58
C LEU A 25 0.01 -1.51 -7.59
N LEU A 26 -1.01 -0.66 -7.81
CA LEU A 26 -2.22 -0.64 -6.99
C LEU A 26 -2.93 -1.98 -7.05
N ARG A 27 -3.19 -2.52 -8.24
CA ARG A 27 -3.87 -3.82 -8.41
C ARG A 27 -3.17 -4.95 -7.65
N ARG A 28 -1.83 -5.00 -7.71
CA ARG A 28 -1.03 -6.02 -7.02
C ARG A 28 -1.03 -5.81 -5.50
N THR A 29 -0.98 -4.55 -5.06
CA THR A 29 -1.01 -4.20 -3.64
C THR A 29 -2.37 -4.52 -3.03
N GLU A 30 -3.46 -4.16 -3.70
CA GLU A 30 -4.82 -4.47 -3.28
C GLU A 30 -5.03 -5.99 -3.18
N ALA A 31 -4.65 -6.76 -4.20
CA ALA A 31 -4.78 -8.23 -4.18
C ALA A 31 -3.96 -8.89 -3.05
N ALA A 32 -2.83 -8.30 -2.65
CA ALA A 32 -2.07 -8.76 -1.49
C ALA A 32 -2.74 -8.37 -0.16
N CYS A 33 -3.33 -7.17 -0.09
CA CYS A 33 -4.03 -6.68 1.09
C CYS A 33 -5.36 -7.41 1.33
N GLU A 34 -6.06 -7.84 0.27
CA GLU A 34 -7.24 -8.71 0.39
C GLU A 34 -6.92 -10.05 1.06
N GLN A 35 -5.71 -10.59 0.86
CA GLN A 35 -5.26 -11.83 1.49
C GLN A 35 -4.90 -11.66 2.97
N LEU A 36 -4.67 -10.43 3.43
CA LEU A 36 -4.27 -10.12 4.81
C LEU A 36 -5.46 -10.06 5.79
N GLU A 37 -6.72 -10.14 5.32
CA GLU A 37 -7.95 -10.06 6.13
C GLU A 37 -7.95 -8.89 7.15
N HIS A 38 -7.24 -7.82 6.84
CA HIS A 38 -7.08 -6.64 7.69
C HIS A 38 -7.60 -5.41 6.98
N ARG A 39 -8.14 -4.46 7.74
CA ARG A 39 -8.46 -3.15 7.18
C ARG A 39 -7.16 -2.46 6.79
N PHE A 40 -7.15 -1.83 5.63
CA PHE A 40 -5.95 -1.16 5.15
C PHE A 40 -6.27 0.16 4.46
N GLU A 41 -5.25 1.01 4.37
CA GLU A 41 -5.23 2.19 3.51
C GLU A 41 -3.97 2.18 2.64
N ILE A 42 -4.06 2.75 1.45
CA ILE A 42 -2.92 2.96 0.56
C ILE A 42 -2.73 4.46 0.39
N VAL A 43 -1.57 4.97 0.81
CA VAL A 43 -1.19 6.38 0.72
C VAL A 43 -0.08 6.52 -0.32
N LEU A 44 -0.42 7.14 -1.45
CA LEU A 44 0.54 7.47 -2.50
C LEU A 44 1.19 8.81 -2.16
N VAL A 45 2.51 8.83 -1.99
CA VAL A 45 3.27 10.04 -1.69
C VAL A 45 4.11 10.39 -2.91
N ASP A 46 3.88 11.55 -3.51
CA ASP A 46 4.78 12.08 -4.53
C ASP A 46 6.15 12.34 -3.87
N ASP A 47 7.19 11.63 -4.33
CA ASP A 47 8.49 11.67 -3.65
C ASP A 47 9.29 12.95 -3.97
N GLY A 48 8.76 13.84 -4.84
CA GLY A 48 9.34 15.14 -5.13
C GLY A 48 10.74 15.09 -5.73
N SER A 49 11.21 13.90 -6.15
CA SER A 49 12.54 13.72 -6.70
C SER A 49 12.67 14.46 -8.03
N ARG A 50 13.75 15.23 -8.15
CA ARG A 50 14.06 16.11 -9.28
C ARG A 50 15.33 15.66 -9.97
#